data_AF-A0A0C2WPE3-F1
#
_entry.id   AF-A0A0C2WPE3-F1
#
_cell.length_a   1.000
_cell.length_b   1.000
_cell.length_c   1.000
_cell.angle_alpha   90.00
_cell.angle_beta   90.00
_cell.angle_gamma   90.00
#
_symmetry.space_group_name_H-M   'P 1'
#
loop_
_entity.id
_entity.type
_entity.pdbx_description
1 polymer ?
#
loop_
_entity_poly.entity_id
_entity_poly.type
_entity_poly.pdbx_seq_one_letter_code
_entity_poly.pdbx_strand_id
1 'polypeptide(L)'
;GSVVGRVADLLIKRSFWWALGQLNLVNAESNENEAQRWKRIKGQWVVIRCVEELADSIIAAQDEKSTLTLSESLYTINSFKRYAESCTGQLKSGIRKLSDTDIKVLIRYLARDRRVIVVQGQVIKFAEDDAVKEITTVDHGVIELKTTIEKIEAQVAQIENSITTRTTQIKAALLASRQEIAKIQLKSRNALQALLTQRLGTLTTLTASLNSIDQAHGDAAILKAYQGSARVLKEIMSKPEMQEGRVGEVMDDLREQMENAEGVRRAVEEGGWEVVEAAGQGVDDDEITKELAALVEEQKREQDEARLLDVTKRLGNQRLDGKVVSTPREEKVAQLA
;
A
#
# COMPACT_ATOMS: atom_id res chain seq x y z
N GLY A 1 -19.52 44.55 -7.72
CA GLY A 1 -18.54 43.64 -7.08
C GLY A 1 -18.35 44.07 -5.64
N SER A 2 -18.84 43.26 -4.71
CA SER A 2 -19.11 43.57 -3.29
C SER A 2 -17.94 44.21 -2.54
N VAL A 3 -18.24 45.30 -1.82
CA VAL A 3 -17.33 46.06 -0.94
C VAL A 3 -16.73 45.17 0.17
N VAL A 4 -17.42 44.07 0.51
CA VAL A 4 -17.00 43.11 1.53
C VAL A 4 -15.67 42.43 1.21
N GLY A 5 -15.40 42.15 -0.08
CA GLY A 5 -14.15 41.51 -0.50
C GLY A 5 -12.91 42.41 -0.32
N ARG A 6 -13.07 43.73 -0.45
CA ARG A 6 -11.96 44.69 -0.29
C ARG A 6 -11.61 44.93 1.18
N VAL A 7 -12.59 44.85 2.07
CA VAL A 7 -12.38 45.05 3.52
C VAL A 7 -11.69 43.83 4.13
N ALA A 8 -12.06 42.61 3.72
CA ALA A 8 -11.40 41.38 4.16
C ALA A 8 -9.91 41.36 3.75
N ASP A 9 -9.60 41.80 2.53
CA ASP A 9 -8.23 41.81 1.99
C ASP A 9 -7.32 42.86 2.67
N LEU A 10 -7.90 43.95 3.17
CA LEU A 10 -7.20 44.97 3.96
C LEU A 10 -6.94 44.55 5.41
N LEU A 11 -7.88 43.80 5.99
CA LEU A 11 -7.77 43.32 7.37
C LEU A 11 -6.71 42.24 7.50
N ILE A 12 -6.70 41.24 6.61
CA ILE A 12 -5.71 40.16 6.61
C ILE A 12 -4.29 40.71 6.44
N LYS A 13 -4.11 41.71 5.57
CA LYS A 13 -2.81 42.35 5.36
C LYS A 13 -2.33 43.05 6.64
N ARG A 14 -3.19 43.83 7.31
CA ARG A 14 -2.78 44.59 8.52
C ARG A 14 -2.39 43.68 9.70
N SER A 15 -3.10 42.60 9.95
CA SER A 15 -2.74 41.65 11.02
C SER A 15 -1.47 40.86 10.67
N PHE A 16 -1.26 40.52 9.40
CA PHE A 16 -0.01 39.91 8.93
C PHE A 16 1.20 40.85 9.13
N TRP A 17 1.06 42.14 8.82
CA TRP A 17 2.13 43.13 9.01
C TRP A 17 2.45 43.42 10.47
N TRP A 18 1.44 43.42 11.36
CA TRP A 18 1.66 43.55 12.80
C TRP A 18 2.44 42.35 13.36
N ALA A 19 2.08 41.12 12.95
CA ALA A 19 2.77 39.91 13.37
C ALA A 19 4.23 39.83 12.89
N LEU A 20 4.52 40.31 11.67
CA LEU A 20 5.90 40.42 11.16
C LEU A 20 6.73 41.50 11.86
N GLY A 21 6.10 42.57 12.33
CA GLY A 21 6.76 43.62 13.13
C GLY A 21 7.26 43.10 14.49
N GLN A 22 6.52 42.20 15.13
CA GLN A 22 6.87 41.62 16.43
C GLN A 22 8.06 40.65 16.36
N LEU A 23 8.32 40.04 15.20
CA LEU A 23 9.47 39.14 14.98
C LEU A 23 10.79 39.87 14.66
N ASN A 24 10.83 41.20 14.81
CA ASN A 24 11.98 42.08 14.51
C ASN A 24 12.53 41.91 13.06
N LEU A 25 11.69 41.39 12.16
CA LEU A 25 11.98 41.18 10.73
C LEU A 25 11.65 42.42 9.88
N VAL A 26 10.95 43.40 10.45
CA VAL A 26 10.48 44.61 9.78
C VAL A 26 10.95 45.83 10.58
N ASN A 27 12.02 46.47 10.12
CA ASN A 27 12.32 47.84 10.55
C ASN A 27 11.41 48.77 9.73
N ALA A 28 10.51 49.49 10.42
CA ALA A 28 9.39 50.19 9.81
C ALA A 28 9.75 51.44 8.97
N GLU A 29 11.04 51.78 8.83
CA GLU A 29 11.49 53.06 8.26
C GLU A 29 12.22 53.00 6.92
N SER A 30 12.23 51.86 6.21
CA SER A 30 12.76 51.82 4.85
C SER A 30 11.65 51.86 3.80
N ASN A 31 11.61 52.97 3.05
CA ASN A 31 10.81 53.21 1.85
C ASN A 31 11.36 52.38 0.67
N GLU A 32 11.52 51.07 0.86
CA GLU A 32 12.01 50.12 -0.14
C GLU A 32 10.83 49.42 -0.83
N ASN A 33 10.89 49.37 -2.15
CA ASN A 33 9.91 48.73 -3.03
C ASN A 33 9.68 47.26 -2.62
N GLU A 34 8.44 46.76 -2.58
CA GLU A 34 8.12 45.41 -2.08
C GLU A 34 9.01 44.32 -2.71
N ALA A 35 9.28 44.41 -4.01
CA ALA A 35 10.15 43.48 -4.74
C ALA A 35 11.62 43.45 -4.25
N GLN A 36 12.13 44.54 -3.68
CA GLN A 36 13.47 44.61 -3.07
C GLN A 36 13.47 44.05 -1.64
N ARG A 37 12.36 44.19 -0.92
CA ARG A 37 12.15 43.56 0.40
C ARG A 37 12.10 42.04 0.29
N TRP A 38 11.36 41.48 -0.67
CA TRP A 38 11.32 40.02 -0.91
C TRP A 38 12.68 39.43 -1.30
N LYS A 39 13.59 40.21 -1.89
CA LYS A 39 14.97 39.75 -2.18
C LYS A 39 15.82 39.58 -0.92
N ARG A 40 15.51 40.30 0.17
CA ARG A 40 16.23 40.20 1.44
C ARG A 40 15.71 39.08 2.33
N ILE A 41 14.41 38.73 2.21
CA ILE A 41 13.83 37.70 3.06
C ILE A 41 14.16 36.32 2.50
N LYS A 42 15.27 35.76 2.99
CA LYS A 42 15.67 34.37 2.75
C LYS A 42 15.10 33.51 3.89
N GLY A 43 14.28 32.52 3.56
CA GLY A 43 13.68 31.63 4.55
C GLY A 43 12.88 30.51 3.89
N GLN A 44 12.52 29.51 4.68
CA GLN A 44 11.56 28.48 4.28
C GLN A 44 10.16 29.01 4.54
N TRP A 45 9.31 28.96 3.52
CA TRP A 45 7.95 29.50 3.58
C TRP A 45 6.95 28.40 3.34
N VAL A 46 5.82 28.48 4.05
CA VAL A 46 4.71 27.54 3.91
C VAL A 46 3.48 28.32 3.49
N VAL A 47 2.84 27.88 2.42
CA VAL A 47 1.55 28.40 2.01
C VAL A 47 0.47 27.72 2.84
N ILE A 48 -0.02 28.41 3.88
CA ILE A 48 -0.96 27.86 4.86
C ILE A 48 -2.21 27.29 4.18
N ARG A 49 -2.74 27.97 3.15
CA ARG A 49 -3.91 27.49 2.39
C ARG A 49 -3.72 26.09 1.80
N CYS A 50 -2.52 25.77 1.32
CA CYS A 50 -2.23 24.43 0.79
C CYS A 50 -2.19 23.38 1.90
N VAL A 51 -1.73 23.77 3.10
CA VAL A 51 -1.71 22.89 4.28
C VAL A 51 -3.13 22.64 4.78
N GLU A 52 -3.97 23.67 4.81
CA GLU A 52 -5.39 23.59 5.17
C GLU A 52 -6.15 22.66 4.22
N GLU A 53 -6.05 22.91 2.90
CA GLU A 53 -6.71 22.08 1.89
C GLU A 53 -6.25 20.60 1.96
N LEU A 54 -4.96 20.37 2.18
CA LEU A 54 -4.42 19.01 2.31
C LEU A 54 -4.88 18.36 3.63
N ALA A 55 -4.86 19.09 4.73
CA ALA A 55 -5.34 18.59 6.01
C ALA A 55 -6.82 18.19 5.94
N ASP A 56 -7.66 19.01 5.28
CA ASP A 56 -9.08 18.73 5.14
C ASP A 56 -9.34 17.50 4.25
N SER A 57 -8.56 17.32 3.18
CA SER A 57 -8.61 16.11 2.36
C SER A 57 -8.18 14.87 3.14
N ILE A 58 -7.14 14.97 3.97
CA ILE A 58 -6.66 13.86 4.81
C ILE A 58 -7.70 13.48 5.86
N ILE A 59 -8.31 14.46 6.51
CA ILE A 59 -9.36 14.22 7.52
C ILE A 59 -10.56 13.54 6.86
N ALA A 60 -11.06 14.07 5.73
CA ALA A 60 -12.17 13.45 5.01
C ALA A 60 -11.86 12.01 4.57
N ALA A 61 -10.66 11.76 4.03
CA ALA A 61 -10.24 10.42 3.65
C ALA A 61 -10.02 9.48 4.86
N GLN A 62 -9.69 10.04 6.02
CA GLN A 62 -9.52 9.28 7.25
C GLN A 62 -10.86 8.92 7.89
N ASP A 63 -11.84 9.82 7.91
CA ASP A 63 -13.19 9.57 8.43
C ASP A 63 -13.88 8.42 7.68
N GLU A 64 -13.59 8.26 6.38
CA GLU A 64 -14.08 7.12 5.59
C GLU A 64 -13.45 5.77 6.01
N LYS A 65 -12.25 5.77 6.61
CA LYS A 65 -11.48 4.56 6.98
C LYS A 65 -11.49 4.24 8.48
N SER A 66 -11.42 5.27 9.34
CA SER A 66 -11.26 5.16 10.79
C SER A 66 -12.42 4.43 11.47
N THR A 67 -13.58 4.38 10.81
CA THR A 67 -14.79 3.76 11.35
C THR A 67 -14.67 2.24 11.50
N LEU A 68 -13.65 1.60 10.91
CA LEU A 68 -13.60 0.15 10.79
C LEU A 68 -12.38 -0.53 11.42
N THR A 69 -11.18 0.08 11.45
CA THR A 69 -9.96 -0.63 11.87
C THR A 69 -8.97 0.23 12.68
N LEU A 70 -8.34 -0.39 13.68
CA LEU A 70 -7.29 0.24 14.50
C LEU A 70 -6.03 0.49 13.67
N SER A 71 -5.68 -0.46 12.82
CA SER A 71 -4.50 -0.42 11.97
C SER A 71 -4.52 0.74 10.97
N GLU A 72 -5.70 1.18 10.50
CA GLU A 72 -5.84 2.34 9.59
C GLU A 72 -5.77 3.69 10.30
N SER A 73 -5.88 3.74 11.63
CA SER A 73 -5.64 4.94 12.42
C SER A 73 -4.15 5.17 12.72
N LEU A 74 -3.32 4.12 12.60
CA LEU A 74 -1.93 4.12 13.02
C LEU A 74 -0.94 4.21 11.86
N TYR A 75 -0.04 5.19 11.95
CA TYR A 75 0.97 5.47 10.92
C TYR A 75 2.36 5.67 11.51
N THR A 76 3.37 5.33 10.72
CA THR A 76 4.74 5.84 10.90
C THR A 76 4.88 7.14 10.11
N ILE A 77 5.93 7.92 10.35
CA ILE A 77 6.19 9.14 9.55
C ILE A 77 6.28 8.82 8.05
N ASN A 78 6.90 7.70 7.68
CA ASN A 78 7.07 7.31 6.29
C ASN A 78 5.77 6.82 5.65
N SER A 79 4.97 6.02 6.37
CA SER A 79 3.68 5.57 5.83
C SER A 79 2.68 6.73 5.79
N PHE A 80 2.71 7.64 6.76
CA PHE A 80 1.94 8.88 6.74
C PHE A 80 2.31 9.77 5.56
N LYS A 81 3.61 9.88 5.22
CA LYS A 81 4.05 10.62 4.02
C LYS A 81 3.43 10.03 2.74
N ARG A 82 3.49 8.71 2.57
CA ARG A 82 2.88 8.03 1.41
C ARG A 82 1.38 8.24 1.36
N TYR A 83 0.73 8.23 2.53
CA TYR A 83 -0.71 8.48 2.65
C TYR A 83 -1.07 9.93 2.32
N ALA A 84 -0.36 10.91 2.86
CA ALA A 84 -0.56 12.32 2.54
C ALA A 84 -0.35 12.58 1.04
N GLU A 85 0.67 11.94 0.43
CA GLU A 85 0.92 12.01 -1.01
C GLU A 85 -0.23 11.40 -1.84
N SER A 86 -0.89 10.33 -1.40
CA SER A 86 -2.05 9.78 -2.13
C SER A 86 -3.27 10.71 -2.06
N CYS A 87 -3.45 11.45 -0.97
CA CYS A 87 -4.49 12.48 -0.85
C CYS A 87 -4.23 13.73 -1.72
N THR A 88 -2.98 13.99 -2.11
CA THR A 88 -2.66 15.17 -2.95
C THR A 88 -3.28 15.14 -4.35
N GLY A 89 -3.65 13.97 -4.88
CA GLY A 89 -4.30 13.85 -6.18
C GLY A 89 -5.66 14.56 -6.27
N GLN A 90 -6.30 14.80 -5.12
CA GLN A 90 -7.58 15.49 -5.01
C GLN A 90 -7.42 17.01 -4.86
N LEU A 91 -6.20 17.53 -4.70
CA LEU A 91 -5.96 18.95 -4.51
C LEU A 91 -5.97 19.72 -5.82
N LYS A 92 -6.68 20.86 -5.81
CA LYS A 92 -6.72 21.84 -6.90
C LYS A 92 -5.36 22.52 -7.15
N SER A 93 -4.45 22.45 -6.18
CA SER A 93 -3.14 23.09 -6.21
C SER A 93 -2.07 22.33 -7.00
N GLY A 94 -2.34 21.10 -7.44
CA GLY A 94 -1.46 20.32 -8.33
C GLY A 94 -0.14 19.84 -7.70
N ILE A 95 0.00 19.92 -6.37
CA ILE A 95 1.16 19.41 -5.63
C ILE A 95 1.13 17.87 -5.69
N ARG A 96 2.22 17.21 -6.11
CA ARG A 96 2.28 15.74 -6.23
C ARG A 96 3.30 15.05 -5.34
N LYS A 97 4.23 15.79 -4.75
CA LYS A 97 5.31 15.26 -3.91
C LYS A 97 5.51 16.19 -2.73
N LEU A 98 5.64 15.62 -1.54
CA LEU A 98 5.84 16.37 -0.30
C LEU A 98 7.27 16.20 0.18
N SER A 99 7.93 17.30 0.53
CA SER A 99 9.24 17.22 1.18
C SER A 99 9.09 16.80 2.65
N ASP A 100 10.18 16.36 3.27
CA ASP A 100 10.16 15.96 4.68
C ASP A 100 9.84 17.16 5.61
N THR A 101 10.12 18.37 5.16
CA THR A 101 9.76 19.61 5.88
C THR A 101 8.25 19.84 5.79
N ASP A 102 7.65 19.62 4.62
CA ASP A 102 6.20 19.78 4.41
C ASP A 102 5.42 18.80 5.28
N ILE A 103 5.86 17.54 5.36
CA ILE A 103 5.24 16.52 6.22
C ILE A 103 5.34 16.91 7.70
N LYS A 104 6.48 17.41 8.17
CA LYS A 104 6.62 17.88 9.56
C LYS A 104 5.68 19.03 9.88
N VAL A 105 5.52 19.97 8.96
CA VAL A 105 4.59 21.10 9.12
C VAL A 105 3.15 20.61 9.13
N LEU A 106 2.79 19.71 8.22
CA LEU A 106 1.47 19.10 8.13
C LEU A 106 1.10 18.34 9.40
N ILE A 107 1.99 17.48 9.90
CA ILE A 107 1.81 16.77 11.17
C ILE A 107 1.62 17.77 12.32
N ARG A 108 2.44 18.84 12.37
CA ARG A 108 2.32 19.85 13.41
C ARG A 108 0.98 20.60 13.35
N TYR A 109 0.51 20.91 12.14
CA TYR A 109 -0.78 21.56 11.91
C TYR A 109 -1.93 20.64 12.35
N LEU A 110 -1.91 19.36 11.95
CA LEU A 110 -2.92 18.38 12.32
C LEU A 110 -2.96 18.13 13.84
N ALA A 111 -1.80 18.09 14.51
CA ALA A 111 -1.72 17.86 15.95
C ALA A 111 -2.12 19.10 16.78
N ARG A 112 -1.62 20.30 16.41
CA ARG A 112 -1.80 21.53 17.21
C ARG A 112 -3.11 22.24 16.88
N ASP A 113 -3.36 22.44 15.60
CA ASP A 113 -4.39 23.36 15.11
C ASP A 113 -5.72 22.61 14.87
N ARG A 114 -5.67 21.41 14.28
CA ARG A 114 -6.86 20.54 14.08
C ARG A 114 -7.12 19.57 15.24
N ARG A 115 -6.10 19.20 16.02
CA ARG A 115 -6.16 18.26 17.16
C ARG A 115 -6.73 16.86 16.83
N VAL A 116 -6.59 16.43 15.58
CA VAL A 116 -7.08 15.13 15.07
C VAL A 116 -6.02 14.03 15.16
N ILE A 117 -4.76 14.37 15.43
CA ILE A 117 -3.69 13.39 15.57
C ILE A 117 -2.90 13.56 16.86
N VAL A 118 -2.37 12.44 17.34
CA VAL A 118 -1.40 12.34 18.42
C VAL A 118 -0.10 11.80 17.86
N VAL A 119 1.01 12.40 18.27
CA VAL A 119 2.34 12.01 17.83
C VAL A 119 3.20 11.65 19.03
N GLN A 120 3.75 10.44 19.05
CA GLN A 120 4.74 10.00 20.04
C GLN A 120 5.93 9.36 19.33
N GLY A 121 7.07 10.04 19.38
CA GLY A 121 8.29 9.59 18.71
C GLY A 121 8.10 9.49 17.19
N GLN A 122 8.00 8.26 16.68
CA GLN A 122 7.83 7.95 15.25
C GLN A 122 6.42 7.46 14.89
N VAL A 123 5.53 7.39 15.88
CA VAL A 123 4.15 6.89 15.72
C VAL A 123 3.18 8.07 15.67
N ILE A 124 2.26 8.01 14.72
CA ILE A 124 1.18 8.97 14.51
C ILE A 124 -0.13 8.19 14.60
N LYS A 125 -1.04 8.64 15.48
CA LYS A 125 -2.35 8.04 15.69
C LYS A 125 -3.43 9.07 15.39
N PHE A 126 -4.45 8.71 14.63
CA PHE A 126 -5.63 9.54 14.46
C PHE A 126 -6.60 9.31 15.63
N ALA A 127 -6.98 10.40 16.30
CA ALA A 127 -7.89 10.36 17.43
C ALA A 127 -9.02 11.36 17.17
N GLU A 128 -10.24 10.85 17.01
CA GLU A 128 -11.45 11.67 16.85
C GLU A 128 -11.94 12.24 18.19
N ASP A 129 -11.59 11.61 19.32
CA ASP A 129 -12.13 11.96 20.63
C ASP A 129 -11.04 12.20 21.68
N ASP A 130 -11.34 13.09 22.63
CA ASP A 130 -10.39 13.59 23.64
C ASP A 130 -9.89 12.46 24.57
N ALA A 131 -10.65 11.36 24.66
CA ALA A 131 -10.35 10.18 25.46
C ALA A 131 -9.36 9.18 24.81
N VAL A 132 -9.05 9.30 23.50
CA VAL A 132 -8.20 8.36 22.73
C VAL A 132 -6.77 8.92 22.54
N LYS A 133 -6.41 9.94 23.32
CA LYS A 133 -5.18 10.73 23.13
C LYS A 133 -3.87 10.03 23.49
N GLU A 134 -3.91 8.87 24.12
CA GLU A 134 -2.70 8.16 24.51
C GLU A 134 -2.39 7.03 23.51
N ILE A 135 -1.11 6.96 23.11
CA ILE A 135 -0.59 5.85 22.31
C ILE A 135 -0.27 4.73 23.29
N THR A 136 -0.91 3.59 23.07
CA THR A 136 -0.84 2.42 23.94
C THR A 136 0.27 1.46 23.48
N THR A 137 0.59 0.48 24.32
CA THR A 137 1.52 -0.61 23.94
C THR A 137 0.98 -1.43 22.77
N VAL A 138 -0.34 -1.56 22.65
CA VAL A 138 -1.00 -2.23 21.51
C VAL A 138 -0.74 -1.45 20.22
N ASP A 139 -0.84 -0.12 20.26
CA ASP A 139 -0.58 0.72 19.09
C ASP A 139 0.87 0.55 18.58
N HIS A 140 1.83 0.44 19.49
CA HIS A 140 3.22 0.15 19.14
C HIS A 140 3.40 -1.23 18.49
N GLY A 141 2.75 -2.25 19.03
CA GLY A 141 2.76 -3.61 18.47
C GLY A 141 2.16 -3.66 17.06
N VAL A 142 1.03 -2.97 16.83
CA VAL A 142 0.40 -2.88 15.50
C VAL A 142 1.32 -2.19 14.49
N ILE A 143 1.99 -1.10 14.88
CA ILE A 143 2.97 -0.45 14.02
C ILE A 143 4.14 -1.39 13.70
N GLU A 144 4.69 -2.09 14.69
CA GLU A 144 5.78 -3.03 14.48
C GLU A 144 5.36 -4.16 13.51
N LEU A 145 4.16 -4.70 13.69
CA LEU A 145 3.58 -5.71 12.82
C LEU A 145 3.45 -5.19 11.38
N LYS A 146 2.86 -4.01 11.18
CA LYS A 146 2.75 -3.35 9.86
C LYS A 146 4.11 -3.15 9.21
N THR A 147 5.10 -2.64 9.95
CA THR A 147 6.46 -2.44 9.41
C THR A 147 7.14 -3.75 9.04
N THR A 148 6.82 -4.84 9.75
CA THR A 148 7.36 -6.17 9.45
C THR A 148 6.71 -6.75 8.20
N ILE A 149 5.40 -6.57 8.02
CA ILE A 149 4.66 -6.91 6.79
C ILE A 149 5.30 -6.19 5.59
N GLU A 150 5.47 -4.87 5.64
CA GLU A 150 6.08 -4.09 4.56
C GLU A 150 7.50 -4.58 4.21
N LYS A 151 8.30 -4.95 5.22
CA LYS A 151 9.64 -5.52 4.99
C LYS A 151 9.59 -6.87 4.29
N ILE A 152 8.66 -7.74 4.68
CA ILE A 152 8.51 -9.06 4.06
C ILE A 152 8.01 -8.93 2.63
N GLU A 153 7.07 -8.03 2.35
CA GLU A 153 6.62 -7.71 0.98
C GLU A 153 7.80 -7.26 0.10
N ALA A 154 8.67 -6.38 0.61
CA ALA A 154 9.86 -5.97 -0.11
C ALA A 154 10.83 -7.14 -0.37
N GLN A 155 10.99 -8.05 0.59
CA GLN A 155 11.79 -9.27 0.42
C GLN A 155 11.19 -10.21 -0.62
N VAL A 156 9.86 -10.40 -0.61
CA VAL A 156 9.13 -11.20 -1.61
C VAL A 156 9.41 -10.66 -3.01
N ALA A 157 9.22 -9.36 -3.23
CA ALA A 157 9.49 -8.74 -4.52
C ALA A 157 10.96 -8.89 -4.97
N GLN A 158 11.92 -8.80 -4.03
CA GLN A 158 13.33 -9.03 -4.32
C GLN A 158 13.62 -10.49 -4.71
N ILE A 159 13.02 -11.45 -4.02
CA ILE A 159 13.18 -12.89 -4.30
C ILE A 159 12.58 -13.21 -5.68
N GLU A 160 11.39 -12.70 -5.99
CA GLU A 160 10.75 -12.86 -7.31
C GLU A 160 11.64 -12.33 -8.44
N ASN A 161 12.18 -11.12 -8.29
CA ASN A 161 13.14 -10.56 -9.26
C ASN A 161 14.42 -11.39 -9.38
N SER A 162 14.86 -12.03 -8.29
CA SER A 162 16.01 -12.92 -8.33
C SER A 162 15.69 -14.22 -9.06
N ILE A 163 14.49 -14.78 -8.88
CA ILE A 163 14.01 -15.97 -9.60
C ILE A 163 13.90 -15.68 -11.10
N THR A 164 13.35 -14.54 -11.52
CA THR A 164 13.29 -14.17 -12.95
C THR A 164 14.69 -14.02 -13.55
N THR A 165 15.61 -13.39 -12.80
CA THR A 165 17.02 -13.27 -13.21
C THR A 165 17.69 -14.64 -13.37
N ARG A 166 17.53 -15.55 -12.42
CA ARG A 166 18.06 -16.92 -12.52
C ARG A 166 17.45 -17.69 -13.69
N THR A 167 16.16 -17.52 -13.93
CA THR A 167 15.45 -18.14 -15.06
C THR A 167 16.02 -17.70 -16.40
N THR A 168 16.29 -16.40 -16.58
CA THR A 168 16.93 -15.90 -17.81
C THR A 168 18.36 -16.42 -17.97
N GLN A 169 19.12 -16.52 -16.88
CA GLN A 169 20.48 -17.09 -16.88
C GLN A 169 20.50 -18.57 -17.24
N ILE A 170 19.53 -19.36 -16.76
CA ILE A 170 19.37 -20.77 -17.14
C ILE A 170 19.14 -20.89 -18.65
N LYS A 171 18.19 -20.13 -19.21
CA LYS A 171 17.91 -20.12 -20.66
C LYS A 171 19.17 -19.76 -21.47
N ALA A 172 19.91 -18.74 -21.05
CA ALA A 172 21.15 -18.33 -21.71
C ALA A 172 22.26 -19.40 -21.62
N ALA A 173 22.42 -20.04 -20.46
CA ALA A 173 23.41 -21.11 -20.27
C ALA A 173 23.08 -22.35 -21.11
N LEU A 174 21.80 -22.70 -21.21
CA LEU A 174 21.32 -23.77 -22.07
C LEU A 174 21.58 -23.44 -23.57
N LEU A 175 21.35 -22.19 -24.00
CA LEU A 175 21.64 -21.74 -25.38
C LEU A 175 23.12 -21.83 -25.72
N ALA A 176 23.98 -21.57 -24.75
CA ALA A 176 25.42 -21.72 -24.87
C ALA A 176 25.92 -23.17 -24.67
N SER A 177 25.02 -24.15 -24.55
CA SER A 177 25.32 -25.57 -24.27
C SER A 177 26.15 -25.81 -23.00
N ARG A 178 26.03 -24.92 -22.00
CA ARG A 178 26.74 -25.00 -20.71
C ARG A 178 25.85 -25.63 -19.64
N GLN A 179 25.63 -26.94 -19.74
CA GLN A 179 24.70 -27.68 -18.88
C GLN A 179 25.07 -27.63 -17.39
N GLU A 180 26.35 -27.69 -17.02
CA GLU A 180 26.79 -27.59 -15.63
C GLU A 180 26.43 -26.24 -14.99
N ILE A 181 26.58 -25.14 -15.74
CA ILE A 181 26.20 -23.80 -15.27
C ILE A 181 24.68 -23.71 -15.16
N ALA A 182 23.92 -24.26 -16.12
CA ALA A 182 22.47 -24.32 -16.05
C ALA A 182 22.00 -25.10 -14.80
N LYS A 183 22.64 -26.24 -14.49
CA LYS A 183 22.35 -27.05 -13.30
C LYS A 183 22.54 -26.24 -12.02
N ILE A 184 23.68 -25.55 -11.86
CA ILE A 184 23.96 -24.72 -10.68
C ILE A 184 22.91 -23.60 -10.53
N GLN A 185 22.57 -22.91 -11.62
CA GLN A 185 21.57 -21.84 -11.60
C GLN A 185 20.17 -22.38 -11.26
N LEU A 186 19.84 -23.60 -11.72
CA LEU A 186 18.59 -24.29 -11.42
C LEU A 186 18.48 -24.65 -9.93
N LYS A 187 19.56 -25.16 -9.31
CA LYS A 187 19.62 -25.36 -7.85
C LYS A 187 19.37 -24.05 -7.09
N SER A 188 20.03 -22.97 -7.52
CA SER A 188 19.85 -21.64 -6.90
C SER A 188 18.42 -21.11 -7.06
N ARG A 189 17.78 -21.33 -8.21
CA ARG A 189 16.39 -20.92 -8.45
C ARG A 189 15.43 -21.70 -7.55
N ASN A 190 15.61 -23.02 -7.41
CA ASN A 190 14.75 -23.87 -6.58
C ASN A 190 14.85 -23.50 -5.09
N ALA A 191 16.07 -23.21 -4.61
CA ALA A 191 16.26 -22.69 -3.25
C ALA A 191 15.56 -21.34 -3.02
N LEU A 192 15.60 -20.43 -4.02
CA LEU A 192 14.87 -19.16 -3.94
C LEU A 192 13.35 -19.35 -3.97
N GLN A 193 12.84 -20.32 -4.73
CA GLN A 193 11.41 -20.65 -4.74
C GLN A 193 10.95 -21.21 -3.39
N ALA A 194 11.72 -22.10 -2.77
CA ALA A 194 11.42 -22.59 -1.42
C ALA A 194 11.39 -21.44 -0.40
N LEU A 195 12.38 -20.53 -0.47
CA LEU A 195 12.41 -19.33 0.39
C LEU A 195 11.22 -18.40 0.14
N LEU A 196 10.80 -18.23 -1.12
CA LEU A 196 9.62 -17.44 -1.49
C LEU A 196 8.36 -18.01 -0.83
N THR A 197 8.15 -19.32 -0.92
CA THR A 197 7.00 -20.01 -0.28
C THR A 197 6.99 -19.77 1.23
N GLN A 198 8.15 -19.89 1.89
CA GLN A 198 8.27 -19.62 3.33
C GLN A 198 7.92 -18.15 3.67
N ARG A 199 8.39 -17.19 2.86
CA ARG A 199 8.11 -15.76 3.08
C ARG A 199 6.64 -15.41 2.84
N LEU A 200 6.00 -15.98 1.82
CA LEU A 200 4.56 -15.83 1.57
C LEU A 200 3.72 -16.45 2.69
N GLY A 201 4.13 -17.60 3.23
CA GLY A 201 3.50 -18.20 4.41
C GLY A 201 3.57 -17.27 5.61
N THR A 202 4.76 -16.74 5.91
CA THR A 202 4.95 -15.76 7.00
C THR A 202 4.10 -14.50 6.80
N LEU A 203 4.07 -13.97 5.57
CA LEU A 203 3.25 -12.79 5.23
C LEU A 203 1.77 -13.06 5.51
N THR A 204 1.25 -14.21 5.08
CA THR A 204 -0.14 -14.61 5.34
C THR A 204 -0.43 -14.67 6.84
N THR A 205 0.44 -15.27 7.64
CA THR A 205 0.29 -15.36 9.09
C THR A 205 0.27 -13.98 9.76
N LEU A 206 1.20 -13.09 9.40
CA LEU A 206 1.26 -11.75 10.00
C LEU A 206 0.06 -10.88 9.60
N THR A 207 -0.39 -10.96 8.35
CA THR A 207 -1.59 -10.25 7.89
C THR A 207 -2.85 -10.78 8.57
N ALA A 208 -2.96 -12.10 8.76
CA ALA A 208 -4.05 -12.70 9.53
C ALA A 208 -4.05 -12.20 10.98
N SER A 209 -2.88 -12.16 11.63
CA SER A 209 -2.74 -11.63 13.00
C SER A 209 -3.14 -10.15 13.08
N LEU A 210 -2.76 -9.32 12.10
CA LEU A 210 -3.17 -7.92 12.04
C LEU A 210 -4.69 -7.78 11.95
N ASN A 211 -5.33 -8.57 11.08
CA ASN A 211 -6.79 -8.59 10.93
C ASN A 211 -7.49 -9.05 12.21
N SER A 212 -6.96 -10.07 12.91
CA SER A 212 -7.50 -10.52 14.20
C SER A 212 -7.40 -9.43 15.27
N ILE A 213 -6.32 -8.65 15.29
CA ILE A 213 -6.19 -7.50 16.21
C ILE A 213 -7.23 -6.43 15.88
N ASP A 214 -7.44 -6.10 14.60
CA ASP A 214 -8.45 -5.14 14.17
C ASP A 214 -9.87 -5.60 14.53
N GLN A 215 -10.17 -6.88 14.34
CA GLN A 215 -11.44 -7.48 14.75
C GLN A 215 -11.64 -7.38 16.27
N ALA A 216 -10.64 -7.79 17.06
CA ALA A 216 -10.72 -7.71 18.53
C ALA A 216 -10.92 -6.28 19.03
N HIS A 217 -10.32 -5.28 18.36
CA HIS A 217 -10.54 -3.87 18.65
C HIS A 217 -11.98 -3.44 18.33
N GLY A 218 -12.53 -3.85 17.18
CA GLY A 218 -13.93 -3.62 16.81
C GLY A 218 -14.93 -4.27 17.78
N ASP A 219 -14.68 -5.53 18.14
CA ASP A 219 -15.51 -6.29 19.08
C ASP A 219 -15.53 -5.65 20.48
N ALA A 220 -14.41 -5.08 20.92
CA ALA A 220 -14.35 -4.33 22.18
C ALA A 220 -15.26 -3.09 22.16
N ALA A 221 -15.33 -2.37 21.03
CA ALA A 221 -16.22 -1.23 20.86
C ALA A 221 -17.70 -1.67 20.88
N ILE A 222 -18.01 -2.79 20.23
CA ILE A 222 -19.35 -3.40 20.23
C ILE A 222 -19.75 -3.80 21.66
N LEU A 223 -18.88 -4.51 22.39
CA LEU A 223 -19.12 -4.90 23.79
C LEU A 223 -19.39 -3.68 24.69
N LYS A 224 -18.64 -2.59 24.50
CA LYS A 224 -18.88 -1.33 25.23
C LYS A 224 -20.26 -0.75 24.94
N ALA A 225 -20.72 -0.82 23.69
CA ALA A 225 -22.06 -0.37 23.31
C ALA A 225 -23.15 -1.26 23.92
N TYR A 226 -22.98 -2.59 23.93
CA TYR A 226 -23.88 -3.52 24.62
C TYR A 226 -23.95 -3.24 26.12
N GLN A 227 -22.81 -3.02 26.78
CA GLN A 227 -22.77 -2.65 28.20
C GLN A 227 -23.46 -1.32 28.47
N GLY A 228 -23.31 -0.33 27.58
CA GLY A 228 -24.02 0.95 27.66
C GLY A 228 -25.53 0.77 27.56
N SER A 229 -25.99 0.04 26.55
CA SER A 229 -27.39 -0.30 26.34
C SER A 229 -27.98 -1.08 27.52
N ALA A 230 -27.20 -2.02 28.09
CA ALA A 230 -27.59 -2.77 29.27
C ALA A 230 -27.81 -1.87 30.49
N ARG A 231 -26.92 -0.89 30.72
CA ARG A 231 -27.08 0.08 31.81
C ARG A 231 -28.34 0.93 31.63
N VAL A 232 -28.58 1.43 30.42
CA VAL A 232 -29.77 2.22 30.10
C VAL A 232 -31.04 1.39 30.28
N LEU A 233 -31.06 0.16 29.77
CA LEU A 233 -32.19 -0.74 29.91
C LEU A 233 -32.46 -1.09 31.38
N LYS A 234 -31.41 -1.33 32.16
CA LYS A 234 -31.51 -1.52 33.61
C LYS A 234 -32.15 -0.32 34.29
N GLU A 235 -31.72 0.90 33.96
CA GLU A 235 -32.27 2.13 34.53
C GLU A 235 -33.75 2.32 34.17
N ILE A 236 -34.14 2.03 32.92
CA ILE A 236 -35.54 2.08 32.48
C ILE A 236 -36.39 1.02 33.19
N MET A 237 -35.90 -0.22 33.30
CA MET A 237 -36.60 -1.35 33.94
C MET A 237 -36.67 -1.21 35.47
N SER A 238 -35.81 -0.38 36.07
CA SER A 238 -35.83 -0.07 37.51
C SER A 238 -36.99 0.85 37.91
N LYS A 239 -37.71 1.43 36.94
CA LYS A 239 -38.85 2.32 37.20
C LYS A 239 -40.05 1.49 37.72
N PRO A 240 -40.80 2.01 38.72
CA PRO A 240 -41.89 1.28 39.37
C PRO A 240 -42.99 0.77 38.40
N GLU A 241 -43.13 1.45 37.26
CA GLU A 241 -44.16 1.19 36.24
C GLU A 241 -43.91 -0.09 35.41
N MET A 242 -42.72 -0.71 35.50
CA MET A 242 -42.28 -1.85 34.67
C MET A 242 -42.17 -3.19 35.43
N GLN A 243 -42.55 -3.24 36.71
CA GLN A 243 -42.28 -4.40 37.59
C GLN A 243 -43.20 -5.63 37.39
N GLU A 244 -44.20 -5.57 36.50
CA GLU A 244 -45.27 -6.59 36.46
C GLU A 244 -44.99 -7.87 35.62
N GLY A 245 -43.79 -8.13 35.10
CA GLY A 245 -43.46 -9.54 34.77
C GLY A 245 -42.46 -9.90 33.66
N ARG A 246 -41.75 -8.97 33.03
CA ARG A 246 -40.84 -9.29 31.90
C ARG A 246 -39.38 -8.86 32.07
N VAL A 247 -39.02 -8.34 33.24
CA VAL A 247 -37.68 -7.79 33.51
C VAL A 247 -36.60 -8.88 33.60
N GLY A 248 -36.94 -10.05 34.17
CA GLY A 248 -36.00 -11.17 34.32
C GLY A 248 -35.59 -11.78 32.98
N GLU A 249 -36.55 -12.07 32.12
CA GLU A 249 -36.33 -12.63 30.77
C GLU A 249 -35.44 -11.72 29.91
N VAL A 250 -35.72 -10.42 29.89
CA VAL A 250 -34.93 -9.45 29.11
C VAL A 250 -33.50 -9.28 29.65
N MET A 251 -33.30 -9.44 30.96
CA MET A 251 -31.96 -9.39 31.57
C MET A 251 -31.16 -10.67 31.31
N ASP A 252 -31.82 -11.83 31.34
CA ASP A 252 -31.19 -13.11 31.03
C ASP A 252 -30.80 -13.20 29.55
N ASP A 253 -31.69 -12.79 28.63
CA ASP A 253 -31.39 -12.71 27.19
C ASP A 253 -30.20 -11.77 26.92
N LEU A 254 -30.15 -10.62 27.59
CA LEU A 254 -29.04 -9.68 27.42
C LEU A 254 -27.72 -10.23 27.96
N ARG A 255 -27.77 -10.97 29.06
CA ARG A 255 -26.60 -11.64 29.63
C ARG A 255 -26.07 -12.72 28.69
N GLU A 256 -26.95 -13.52 28.08
CA GLU A 256 -26.57 -14.51 27.08
C GLU A 256 -25.88 -13.86 25.86
N GLN A 257 -26.42 -12.75 25.36
CA GLN A 257 -25.80 -12.02 24.23
C GLN A 257 -24.42 -11.44 24.59
N MET A 258 -24.24 -10.95 25.82
CA MET A 258 -22.94 -10.48 26.30
C MET A 258 -21.92 -11.63 26.44
N GLU A 259 -22.34 -12.77 27.00
CA GLU A 259 -21.49 -13.96 27.14
C GLU A 259 -21.09 -14.54 25.77
N ASN A 260 -22.00 -14.52 24.79
CA ASN A 260 -21.70 -14.93 23.40
C ASN A 260 -20.67 -14.00 22.74
N ALA A 261 -20.83 -12.68 22.87
CA ALA A 261 -19.89 -11.71 22.33
C ALA A 261 -18.49 -11.82 22.99
N GLU A 262 -18.42 -12.08 24.28
CA GLU A 262 -17.16 -12.39 24.97
C GLU A 262 -16.56 -13.74 24.52
N GLY A 263 -17.40 -14.74 24.24
CA GLY A 263 -16.99 -16.05 23.72
C GLY A 263 -16.35 -15.96 22.34
N VAL A 264 -16.91 -15.15 21.44
CA VAL A 264 -16.35 -14.90 20.10
C VAL A 264 -14.98 -14.23 20.21
N ARG A 265 -14.86 -13.17 21.02
CA ARG A 265 -13.56 -12.50 21.26
C ARG A 265 -12.51 -13.46 21.81
N ARG A 266 -12.88 -14.30 22.77
CA ARG A 266 -11.97 -15.30 23.36
C ARG A 266 -11.55 -16.37 22.34
N ALA A 267 -12.46 -16.83 21.49
CA ALA A 267 -12.14 -17.78 20.42
C ALA A 267 -11.17 -17.17 19.38
N VAL A 268 -11.25 -15.86 19.12
CA VAL A 268 -10.29 -15.15 18.26
C VAL A 268 -8.92 -15.00 18.94
N GLU A 269 -8.90 -14.70 20.25
CA GLU A 269 -7.66 -14.60 21.05
C GLU A 269 -6.96 -15.98 21.23
N GLU A 270 -7.72 -17.07 21.37
CA GLU A 270 -7.21 -18.42 21.65
C GLU A 270 -7.04 -19.29 20.40
N GLY A 271 -7.81 -19.05 19.33
CA GLY A 271 -7.86 -19.89 18.11
C GLY A 271 -6.97 -19.44 16.96
N GLY A 272 -6.21 -18.35 17.11
CA GLY A 272 -5.41 -17.75 16.02
C GLY A 272 -4.12 -18.46 15.63
N TRP A 273 -3.92 -19.75 15.97
CA TRP A 273 -2.62 -20.40 15.77
C TRP A 273 -2.70 -21.89 15.40
N GLU A 274 -3.33 -22.20 14.26
CA GLU A 274 -3.01 -23.44 13.55
C GLU A 274 -1.82 -23.16 12.61
N VAL A 275 -0.62 -23.46 13.11
CA VAL A 275 0.63 -23.34 12.34
C VAL A 275 0.58 -24.31 11.17
N VAL A 276 0.60 -23.76 9.96
CA VAL A 276 0.95 -24.51 8.76
C VAL A 276 2.44 -24.87 8.89
N GLU A 277 2.70 -26.01 9.52
CA GLU A 277 4.00 -26.65 9.51
C GLU A 277 4.17 -27.31 8.13
N ALA A 278 4.88 -26.64 7.23
CA ALA A 278 5.27 -27.24 5.96
C ALA A 278 6.63 -26.73 5.45
N ALA A 279 7.49 -27.72 5.23
CA ALA A 279 8.54 -27.78 4.22
C ALA A 279 9.87 -27.05 4.51
N GLY A 280 10.66 -27.66 5.39
CA GLY A 280 12.11 -27.74 5.21
C GLY A 280 12.49 -29.05 4.51
N GLN A 281 12.20 -29.18 3.20
CA GLN A 281 12.72 -30.28 2.39
C GLN A 281 13.96 -29.82 1.62
N GLY A 282 15.08 -30.50 1.84
CA GLY A 282 16.30 -30.31 1.04
C GLY A 282 16.03 -30.66 -0.41
N VAL A 283 16.50 -29.81 -1.33
CA VAL A 283 16.31 -29.99 -2.77
C VAL A 283 17.02 -31.26 -3.22
N ASP A 284 16.27 -32.23 -3.76
CA ASP A 284 16.80 -33.51 -4.27
C ASP A 284 17.55 -33.30 -5.60
N ASP A 285 18.79 -33.79 -5.70
CA ASP A 285 19.63 -33.64 -6.89
C ASP A 285 19.10 -34.49 -8.07
N ASP A 286 18.35 -35.56 -7.78
CA ASP A 286 17.71 -36.40 -8.79
C ASP A 286 16.49 -35.71 -9.42
N GLU A 287 15.79 -34.84 -8.70
CA GLU A 287 14.70 -34.03 -9.23
C GLU A 287 15.25 -32.91 -10.15
N ILE A 288 16.34 -32.26 -9.73
CA ILE A 288 17.06 -31.23 -10.50
C ILE A 288 17.56 -31.77 -11.84
N THR A 289 18.10 -33.00 -11.86
CA THR A 289 18.60 -33.60 -13.11
C THR A 289 17.47 -33.93 -14.09
N LYS A 290 16.31 -34.39 -13.60
CA LYS A 290 15.10 -34.60 -14.42
C LYS A 290 14.58 -33.28 -14.97
N GLU A 291 14.52 -32.23 -14.16
CA GLU A 291 14.07 -30.91 -14.61
C GLU A 291 15.02 -30.33 -15.68
N LEU A 292 16.33 -30.46 -15.47
CA LEU A 292 17.32 -30.02 -16.46
C LEU A 292 17.16 -30.78 -17.79
N ALA A 293 16.92 -32.09 -17.74
CA ALA A 293 16.69 -32.89 -18.94
C ALA A 293 15.44 -32.43 -19.70
N ALA A 294 14.34 -32.11 -19.00
CA ALA A 294 13.13 -31.57 -19.60
C ALA A 294 13.38 -30.21 -20.29
N LEU A 295 14.08 -29.28 -19.61
CA LEU A 295 14.40 -27.96 -20.16
C LEU A 295 15.33 -28.03 -21.38
N VAL A 296 16.27 -28.98 -21.40
CA VAL A 296 17.16 -29.22 -22.55
C VAL A 296 16.38 -29.72 -23.76
N GLU A 297 15.43 -30.64 -23.57
CA GLU A 297 14.60 -31.15 -24.66
C GLU A 297 13.63 -30.10 -25.21
N GLU A 298 13.02 -29.29 -24.34
CA GLU A 298 12.19 -28.16 -24.76
C GLU A 298 12.99 -27.17 -25.60
N GLN A 299 14.20 -26.83 -25.15
CA GLN A 299 15.05 -25.91 -25.88
C GLN A 299 15.50 -26.45 -27.25
N LYS A 300 15.83 -27.75 -27.36
CA LYS A 300 16.16 -28.37 -28.64
C LYS A 300 14.99 -28.26 -29.61
N ARG A 301 13.77 -28.53 -29.15
CA ARG A 301 12.54 -28.36 -29.96
C ARG A 301 12.38 -26.92 -30.43
N GLU A 302 12.55 -25.93 -29.56
CA GLU A 302 12.48 -24.51 -29.94
C GLU A 302 13.55 -24.13 -30.99
N GLN A 303 14.78 -24.64 -30.86
CA GLN A 303 15.84 -24.40 -31.84
C GLN A 303 15.55 -25.07 -33.19
N ASP A 304 15.01 -26.29 -33.18
CA ASP A 304 14.67 -27.03 -34.39
C ASP A 304 13.49 -26.38 -35.12
N GLU A 305 12.47 -25.93 -34.38
CA GLU A 305 11.35 -25.14 -34.94
C GLU A 305 11.83 -23.80 -35.52
N ALA A 306 12.71 -23.08 -34.82
CA ALA A 306 13.28 -21.83 -35.33
C ALA A 306 14.13 -22.05 -36.61
N ARG A 307 14.89 -23.14 -36.68
CA ARG A 307 15.65 -23.54 -37.87
C ARG A 307 14.73 -23.87 -39.04
N LEU A 308 13.65 -24.61 -38.80
CA LEU A 308 12.65 -24.95 -39.83
C LEU A 308 11.96 -23.68 -40.36
N LEU A 309 11.66 -22.71 -39.50
CA LEU A 309 11.10 -21.41 -39.90
C LEU A 309 12.08 -20.56 -40.72
N ASP A 310 13.38 -20.59 -40.41
CA ASP A 310 14.40 -19.88 -41.22
C ASP A 310 14.58 -20.56 -42.58
N VAL A 311 14.65 -21.90 -42.63
CA VAL A 311 14.74 -22.68 -43.87
C VAL A 311 13.53 -22.44 -44.77
N THR A 312 12.32 -22.43 -44.23
CA THR A 312 11.09 -22.17 -44.99
C THR A 312 11.02 -20.74 -45.54
N LYS A 313 11.48 -19.73 -44.77
CA LYS A 313 11.60 -18.34 -45.26
C LYS A 313 12.63 -18.21 -46.39
N ARG A 314 13.79 -18.87 -46.27
CA ARG A 314 14.83 -18.86 -47.32
C ARG A 314 14.38 -19.55 -48.61
N LEU A 315 13.68 -20.69 -48.49
CA LEU A 315 13.11 -21.40 -49.65
C LEU A 315 11.96 -20.60 -50.29
N GLY A 316 11.17 -19.87 -49.51
CA GLY A 316 10.15 -18.94 -50.01
C GLY A 316 10.72 -17.81 -50.86
N ASN A 317 11.82 -17.19 -50.41
CA ASN A 317 12.50 -16.12 -51.15
C ASN A 317 13.18 -16.63 -52.43
N GLN A 318 13.81 -17.81 -52.42
CA GLN A 318 14.42 -18.40 -53.62
C GLN A 318 13.41 -18.80 -54.71
N ARG A 319 12.15 -19.08 -54.34
CA ARG A 319 11.09 -19.41 -55.29
C ARG A 319 10.53 -18.19 -56.03
N LEU A 320 10.72 -16.98 -55.49
CA LEU A 320 10.33 -15.73 -56.13
C LEU A 320 11.37 -15.22 -57.13
N ASP A 321 12.64 -15.61 -56.98
CA ASP A 321 13.76 -15.18 -57.85
C ASP A 321 14.08 -16.15 -59.02
N GLY A 322 13.45 -17.34 -59.07
CA GLY A 322 13.85 -18.41 -59.98
C GLY A 322 12.77 -18.99 -60.89
N LYS A 323 12.31 -18.23 -61.91
CA LYS A 323 11.99 -18.66 -63.31
C LYS A 323 10.95 -17.75 -64.00
N VAL A 324 11.42 -16.92 -64.94
CA VAL A 324 10.78 -16.74 -66.26
C VAL A 324 11.79 -17.29 -67.28
N VAL A 325 11.71 -18.60 -67.56
CA VAL A 325 12.45 -19.20 -68.68
C VAL A 325 11.49 -19.22 -69.86
N SER A 326 11.70 -18.28 -70.78
CA SER A 326 11.01 -18.20 -72.06
C SER A 326 11.39 -19.37 -72.97
N THR A 327 10.40 -20.12 -73.46
CA THR A 327 10.55 -21.03 -74.59
C THR A 327 10.45 -20.27 -75.92
N PRO A 328 11.27 -20.56 -76.94
CA PRO A 328 11.16 -19.90 -78.24
C PRO A 328 10.41 -20.75 -79.29
N ARG A 329 9.42 -20.10 -79.93
CA ARG A 329 9.16 -20.09 -81.39
C ARG A 329 8.58 -21.35 -82.07
N GLU A 330 7.26 -21.32 -82.34
CA GLU A 330 6.65 -21.94 -83.54
C GLU A 330 5.67 -20.95 -84.20
N GLU A 331 6.18 -20.19 -85.17
CA GLU A 331 5.39 -19.50 -86.20
C GLU A 331 5.72 -20.19 -87.53
N LYS A 332 4.75 -20.89 -88.11
CA LYS A 332 4.48 -21.02 -89.56
C LYS A 332 3.66 -22.29 -89.84
N VAL A 333 2.33 -22.16 -89.97
CA VAL A 333 1.56 -22.80 -91.06
C VAL A 333 0.29 -21.98 -91.33
N ALA A 334 0.34 -21.12 -92.33
CA ALA A 334 -0.83 -20.69 -93.09
C ALA A 334 -0.36 -20.28 -94.49
N GLN A 335 -0.51 -21.20 -95.45
CA GLN A 335 -0.73 -21.02 -96.90
C GLN A 335 -0.17 -22.23 -97.66
N LEU A 336 -1.03 -23.20 -97.99
CA LEU A 336 -1.28 -23.69 -99.36
C LEU A 336 -2.20 -24.93 -99.33
N ALA A 337 -3.20 -24.87 -100.22
CA ALA A 337 -4.27 -25.82 -100.56
C ALA A 337 -5.48 -25.87 -99.60
#